data_AF-A0A0M2PNX8-F1
#
_entry.id   AF-A0A0M2PNX8-F1
#
_cell.length_a   1.000
_cell.length_b   1.000
_cell.length_c   1.000
_cell.angle_alpha   90.00
_cell.angle_beta   90.00
_cell.angle_gamma   90.00
#
_symmetry.space_group_name_H-M   'P 1'
#
loop_
_entity.id
_entity.type
_entity.pdbx_description
1 polymer ?
#
loop_
_entity_poly.entity_id
_entity_poly.type
_entity_poly.pdbx_seq_one_letter_code
_entity_poly.pdbx_strand_id
1 'polypeptide(L)' 'MKRPVLYLLSFIAYIIMPIGVVFANRVEPYVLGLPFLLFWMVLCIFIGTGIMTIIYQFVREEEEGME' A
#
# COMPACT_ATOMS: atom_id res chain seq x y z
N MET A 1 -17.51 -13.47 0.93
CA MET A 1 -17.50 -12.04 0.50
C MET A 1 -16.16 -11.32 0.72
N LYS A 2 -15.06 -12.01 1.04
CA LYS A 2 -13.74 -11.38 1.32
C LYS A 2 -12.96 -10.97 0.05
N ARG A 3 -13.19 -11.68 -1.06
CA ARG A 3 -12.55 -11.46 -2.37
C ARG A 3 -12.64 -10.02 -2.92
N PRO A 4 -13.82 -9.37 -3.00
CA PRO A 4 -13.90 -7.99 -3.51
C PRO A 4 -13.14 -6.99 -2.63
N VAL A 5 -13.07 -7.23 -1.32
CA VAL A 5 -12.33 -6.37 -0.38
C VAL A 5 -10.83 -6.48 -0.61
N LEU A 6 -10.31 -7.68 -0.87
CA LEU A 6 -8.90 -7.91 -1.23
C LEU A 6 -8.54 -7.21 -2.55
N TYR A 7 -9.40 -7.31 -3.57
CA TYR A 7 -9.21 -6.59 -4.84
C TYR A 7 -9.26 -5.07 -4.66
N LEU A 8 -10.18 -4.57 -3.82
CA LEU A 8 -10.27 -3.15 -3.49
C LEU A 8 -9.00 -2.64 -2.77
N LEU A 9 -8.47 -3.44 -1.83
CA LEU A 9 -7.26 -3.11 -1.09
C LEU A 9 -6.03 -3.05 -2.01
N SER A 10 -5.88 -4.02 -2.91
CA SER A 10 -4.83 -4.01 -3.94
C SER A 10 -4.97 -2.85 -4.92
N PHE A 11 -6.21 -2.51 -5.30
CA PHE A 11 -6.46 -1.36 -6.17
C PHE A 11 -6.12 -0.03 -5.49
N ILE A 12 -6.47 0.12 -4.20
CA ILE A 12 -6.05 1.27 -3.38
C ILE A 12 -4.52 1.35 -3.28
N ALA A 13 -3.83 0.22 -3.06
CA ALA A 13 -2.37 0.18 -3.00
C ALA A 13 -1.74 0.72 -4.29
N TYR A 14 -2.29 0.31 -5.44
CA TYR A 14 -1.84 0.72 -6.77
C TYR A 14 -2.06 2.22 -7.02
N ILE A 15 -3.21 2.74 -6.61
CA ILE A 15 -3.60 4.14 -6.84
C ILE A 15 -2.89 5.12 -5.87
N ILE A 16 -2.45 4.65 -4.70
CA ILE A 16 -1.72 5.47 -3.72
C ILE A 16 -0.41 6.05 -4.30
N MET A 17 0.29 5.30 -5.15
CA MET A 17 1.56 5.74 -5.75
C MET A 17 1.38 6.95 -6.69
N PRO A 18 0.54 6.91 -7.74
CA PRO A 18 0.35 8.03 -8.67
C PRO A 18 -0.32 9.25 -8.03
N ILE A 19 -1.26 9.06 -7.09
CA ILE A 19 -1.87 10.19 -6.37
C ILE A 19 -0.81 10.96 -5.59
N GLY A 20 0.07 10.23 -4.91
CA GLY A 20 1.17 10.82 -4.20
C GLY A 20 2.10 11.59 -5.12
N VAL A 21 2.48 11.05 -6.27
CA VAL A 21 3.39 11.76 -7.19
C VAL A 21 2.78 13.09 -7.66
N VAL A 22 1.50 13.14 -8.06
CA VAL A 22 0.87 14.39 -8.51
C VAL A 22 0.82 15.45 -7.39
N PHE A 23 0.61 15.03 -6.14
CA PHE A 23 0.53 15.95 -5.00
C PHE A 23 1.90 16.28 -4.37
N ALA A 24 2.83 15.32 -4.41
CA ALA A 24 4.13 15.33 -3.76
C ALA A 24 5.28 15.73 -4.67
N ASN A 25 5.03 15.97 -5.97
CA ASN A 25 6.04 16.48 -6.91
C ASN A 25 6.36 17.95 -6.65
N ARG A 26 6.80 18.24 -5.42
CA ARG A 26 7.27 19.53 -4.96
C ARG A 26 8.37 19.30 -3.92
N VAL A 27 9.46 20.05 -4.08
CA VAL A 27 10.72 19.85 -3.36
C VAL A 27 10.62 20.24 -1.89
N GLU A 28 9.65 21.11 -1.58
CA GLU A 28 9.26 21.53 -0.25
C GLU A 28 7.81 21.08 -0.04
N PRO A 29 7.47 20.37 1.05
CA PRO A 29 8.17 20.29 2.34
C PRO A 29 9.18 19.13 2.48
N TYR A 30 10.04 19.22 3.49
CA TYR A 30 10.88 18.13 3.96
C TYR A 30 10.22 17.41 5.14
N VAL A 31 10.20 16.08 5.10
CA VAL A 31 9.70 15.21 6.17
C VAL A 31 10.84 14.32 6.63
N LEU A 32 11.17 14.36 7.92
CA LEU A 32 12.30 13.60 8.51
C LEU A 32 13.66 13.88 7.83
N GLY A 33 13.84 15.09 7.29
CA GLY A 33 15.05 15.46 6.54
C GLY A 33 15.09 14.97 5.09
N LEU A 34 14.03 14.32 4.60
CA LEU A 34 13.88 13.87 3.22
C LEU A 34 12.89 14.77 2.47
N PRO A 35 13.09 15.02 1.16
CA PRO A 35 12.05 15.59 0.31
C PRO A 35 10.77 14.76 0.41
N PHE A 36 9.60 15.42 0.44
CA PHE A 36 8.31 14.76 0.63
C PHE A 36 8.06 13.60 -0.35
N LEU A 37 8.52 13.72 -1.60
CA LEU A 37 8.45 12.65 -2.58
C LEU A 37 9.23 11.38 -2.15
N LEU A 38 10.43 11.54 -1.59
CA LEU A 38 11.22 10.40 -1.09
C LEU A 38 10.52 9.73 0.10
N PHE A 39 10.04 10.54 1.05
CA PHE A 39 9.25 10.03 2.19
C PHE A 39 8.02 9.26 1.69
N TRP A 40 7.31 9.80 0.71
CA TRP A 40 6.14 9.16 0.12
C TRP A 40 6.46 7.81 -0.53
N MET A 41 7.55 7.73 -1.32
CA MET A 41 7.97 6.46 -1.92
C MET A 41 8.27 5.40 -0.87
N VAL A 42 8.96 5.76 0.22
CA VAL A 42 9.24 4.85 1.33
C VAL A 42 7.94 4.41 2.01
N LEU A 43 7.01 5.35 2.25
CA LEU A 43 5.69 5.04 2.80
C LEU A 43 4.91 4.05 1.91
N CYS A 44 4.95 4.22 0.58
CA CYS A 44 4.34 3.29 -0.37
C CYS A 44 4.90 1.86 -0.25
N ILE A 45 6.20 1.69 0.01
CA ILE A 45 6.82 0.37 0.21
C ILE A 45 6.26 -0.30 1.46
N PHE A 46 6.15 0.44 2.57
CA PHE A 46 5.56 -0.08 3.82
C PHE A 46 4.07 -0.42 3.65
N ILE A 47 3.30 0.44 2.98
CA ILE A 47 1.89 0.18 2.69
C ILE A 47 1.73 -1.07 1.82
N GLY A 48 2.52 -1.19 0.74
CA GLY A 48 2.49 -2.37 -0.14
C GLY A 48 2.83 -3.66 0.61
N THR A 49 3.87 -3.61 1.44
CA THR A 49 4.28 -4.75 2.27
C THR A 49 3.19 -5.13 3.28
N GLY A 50 2.59 -4.15 3.94
CA GLY A 50 1.48 -4.37 4.87
C GLY A 50 0.26 -4.99 4.20
N ILE A 51 -0.12 -4.47 3.02
CA ILE A 51 -1.25 -4.99 2.24
C ILE A 51 -0.98 -6.43 1.79
N MET A 52 0.22 -6.75 1.30
CA MET A 52 0.57 -8.13 0.92
C MET A 52 0.57 -9.08 2.11
N THR A 53 1.02 -8.61 3.28
CA THR A 53 0.97 -9.39 4.52
C THR A 53 -0.48 -9.70 4.92
N ILE A 54 -1.37 -8.71 4.84
CA ILE A 54 -2.80 -8.89 5.13
C ILE A 54 -3.43 -9.86 4.14
N ILE A 55 -3.18 -9.69 2.84
CA ILE A 55 -3.66 -10.58 1.77
C ILE A 55 -3.19 -12.01 2.05
N TYR A 56 -1.89 -12.20 2.34
CA TYR A 56 -1.32 -13.51 2.62
C TYR A 56 -1.99 -14.19 3.81
N GLN A 57 -2.24 -13.46 4.91
CA GLN A 57 -2.95 -14.02 6.06
C GLN A 57 -4.38 -14.44 5.71
N PHE A 58 -5.12 -13.61 4.97
CA PHE A 58 -6.48 -13.95 4.55
C PHE A 58 -6.55 -15.13 3.59
N VAL A 59 -5.58 -15.24 2.67
CA VAL A 59 -5.48 -16.38 1.74
C VAL A 59 -5.14 -17.66 2.48
N ARG A 60 -4.18 -17.61 3.42
CA ARG A 60 -3.80 -18.75 4.27
C ARG A 60 -4.98 -19.28 5.09
N GLU A 61 -5.78 -18.40 5.69
CA GLU A 61 -6.99 -18.83 6.44
C GLU A 61 -8.06 -19.48 5.56
N GLU A 62 -8.18 -19.11 4.27
CA GLU A 62 -9.09 -19.81 3.35
C GLU A 62 -8.60 -21.23 3.02
N GLU A 63 -7.29 -21.46 2.95
CA GLU A 63 -6.71 -22.80 2.70
C GLU A 63 -6.88 -23.73 3.91
N GLU A 64 -6.61 -23.25 5.13
CA GLU A 64 -6.75 -24.03 6.38
C GLU A 64 -8.21 -24.41 6.69
N GLY A 65 -9.19 -23.64 6.20
CA GLY A 65 -10.61 -23.95 6.39
C GLY A 65 -11.19 -24.99 5.42
N MET A 66 -10.42 -25.46 4.45
CA MET A 66 -10.81 -26.50 3.49
C MET A 66 -10.22 -27.89 3.81
N GLU A 67 -9.34 -27.99 4.81
CA GLU A 67 -8.86 -29.26 5.40
C GLU A 67 -9.71 -29.68 6.60
#